data_AF-A0A024JS33-F1
#
_entry.id   AF-A0A024JS33-F1
#
_cell.length_a   1.000
_cell.length_b   1.000
_cell.length_c   1.000
_cell.angle_alpha   90.00
_cell.angle_beta   90.00
_cell.angle_gamma   90.00
#
_symmetry.space_group_name_H-M   'P 1'
#
loop_
_entity.id
_entity.type
_entity.pdbx_description
1 polymer ?
#
loop_
_entity_poly.entity_id
_entity_poly.type
_entity_poly.pdbx_seq_one_letter_code
_entity_poly.pdbx_strand_id
1 'polypeptide(L)'
;MTPYVGKVSFPARCAVAVVCGEHLISQVYPASVPIEAFIDNVVELLNEELKRRGFTGLEPGIGYELQKANGVRLDVTKTLDELGVEDGATLTLVPAVAGESFEPQYESLSTGLARVGKALFEPVTLRTAAHTALVILAMVSLTLLGLAVRQRFSTDSLMPTIVTGGAGLLIAGGATTVWRWWPDRIDMVDGLGWTAVPLLTVSLASGAPGQLGAAHAFIAALAGAVLTCGITSATRRHANVAATVVTLLGIGGAAAATRMWWPVPAQWLGMCALVVLLLLLTMAPTIALWVARIRPPYFGSITGRDLFRRSAGLPADAVSPVEEGADEEANSDTTPRGAQIALAAVHANNVLTGICVGAGLTLPVAVWATLMPGHDRGVPAAVLAGLFVVIFISRGRAFADKRQAVALVCGAAAALCVGVVKYAVHEPTSSGYGLLWAALVLAVFGGAGLLAALLVPITRFTPLVRMTAEWVEIAAIIAALPLAAWIGGLFTWVRMR
;
A
#
# COMPACT_ATOMS: atom_id res chain seq x y z
N MET A 1 28.21 6.26 -3.99
CA MET A 1 28.19 7.53 -3.22
C MET A 1 27.91 8.64 -4.22
N THR A 2 26.63 8.89 -4.50
CA THR A 2 26.19 10.02 -5.32
C THR A 2 26.16 11.26 -4.44
N PRO A 3 26.61 12.44 -4.91
CA PRO A 3 26.52 13.65 -4.12
C PRO A 3 25.04 13.92 -3.87
N TYR A 4 24.66 13.97 -2.59
CA TYR A 4 23.39 14.52 -2.15
C TYR A 4 23.45 16.01 -2.48
N VAL A 5 23.08 16.37 -3.72
CA VAL A 5 22.67 17.72 -4.02
C VAL A 5 21.31 17.85 -3.36
N GLY A 6 21.34 18.07 -2.04
CA GLY A 6 20.20 18.66 -1.37
C GLY A 6 19.94 19.94 -2.14
N LYS A 7 18.84 19.98 -2.90
CA LYS A 7 18.27 21.27 -3.28
C LYS A 7 18.08 21.97 -1.95
N VAL A 8 18.96 22.92 -1.65
CA VAL A 8 18.72 23.90 -0.61
C VAL A 8 17.52 24.66 -1.14
N SER A 9 16.35 24.17 -0.78
CA SER A 9 15.10 24.89 -0.90
C SER A 9 15.30 26.06 0.03
N PHE A 10 15.75 27.19 -0.52
CA PHE A 10 15.68 28.43 0.24
C PHE A 10 14.22 28.58 0.67
N PRO A 11 13.95 28.90 1.95
CA PRO A 11 12.59 29.19 2.37
C PRO A 11 12.02 30.24 1.41
N ALA A 12 10.73 30.13 1.07
CA ALA A 12 10.09 31.11 0.20
C ALA A 12 10.43 32.51 0.74
N ARG A 13 10.82 33.44 -0.13
CA ARG A 13 11.29 34.77 0.29
C ARG A 13 10.17 35.76 0.06
N CYS A 14 10.01 36.68 0.99
CA CYS A 14 9.08 37.80 0.86
C CYS A 14 9.87 39.11 0.89
N ALA A 15 9.78 39.89 -0.19
CA ALA A 15 10.35 41.23 -0.26
C ALA A 15 9.37 42.24 0.33
N VAL A 16 9.75 42.89 1.43
CA VAL A 16 8.89 43.84 2.15
C VAL A 16 9.60 45.17 2.34
N ALA A 17 8.82 46.23 2.48
CA ALA A 17 9.33 47.53 2.87
C ALA A 17 9.05 47.76 4.36
N VAL A 18 10.09 47.85 5.18
CA VAL A 18 9.94 48.07 6.63
C VAL A 18 10.12 49.55 6.94
N VAL A 19 9.10 50.13 7.56
CA VAL A 19 9.10 51.48 8.11
C VAL A 19 9.65 51.43 9.53
N CYS A 20 10.73 52.15 9.79
CA CYS A 20 11.33 52.33 11.11
C CYS A 20 11.34 53.83 11.44
N GLY A 21 10.42 54.28 12.29
CA GLY A 21 10.22 55.72 12.52
C GLY A 21 9.78 56.43 11.23
N GLU A 22 10.58 57.40 10.77
CA GLU A 22 10.33 58.16 9.54
C GLU A 22 11.02 57.56 8.30
N HIS A 23 11.66 56.40 8.42
CA HIS A 23 12.51 55.83 7.37
C HIS A 23 11.96 54.53 6.81
N LEU A 24 12.02 54.39 5.48
CA LEU A 24 11.63 53.19 4.76
C LEU A 24 12.87 52.40 4.31
N ILE A 25 12.94 51.13 4.65
CA ILE A 25 14.05 50.22 4.31
C ILE A 25 13.47 48.96 3.68
N SER A 26 13.80 48.70 2.41
CA SER A 26 13.40 47.48 1.73
C SER A 26 14.29 46.31 2.15
N GLN A 27 13.68 45.20 2.56
CA GLN A 27 14.36 43.99 2.99
C GLN A 27 13.67 42.74 2.46
N VAL A 28 14.40 41.62 2.47
CA VAL A 28 13.88 40.32 2.05
C VAL A 28 13.94 39.35 3.21
N TYR A 29 12.79 38.84 3.63
CA TYR A 29 12.64 37.93 4.77
C TYR A 29 12.20 36.53 4.35
N PRO A 30 12.49 35.50 5.16
CA PRO A 30 11.97 34.16 4.92
C PRO A 30 10.46 34.11 5.20
N ALA A 31 9.65 33.90 4.17
CA ALA A 31 8.21 33.86 4.21
C ALA A 31 7.65 32.62 4.94
N SER A 32 8.36 31.49 4.85
CA SER A 32 7.94 30.18 5.40
C SER A 32 8.47 29.87 6.80
N VAL A 33 9.13 30.83 7.44
CA VAL A 33 9.73 30.67 8.78
C VAL A 33 8.92 31.51 9.78
N PRO A 34 8.66 31.00 11.00
CA PRO A 34 8.00 31.80 12.03
C PRO A 34 8.76 33.09 12.32
N ILE A 35 8.04 34.20 12.49
CA ILE A 35 8.63 35.53 12.68
C ILE A 35 9.54 35.55 13.92
N GLU A 36 9.17 34.86 14.99
CA GLU A 36 9.96 34.72 16.22
C GLU A 36 11.39 34.20 15.98
N ALA A 37 11.60 33.41 14.93
CA ALA A 37 12.91 32.82 14.65
C ALA A 37 13.89 33.80 13.99
N PHE A 38 13.40 34.93 13.46
CA PHE A 38 14.25 35.89 12.75
C PHE A 38 14.04 37.36 13.16
N ILE A 39 13.07 37.68 14.00
CA ILE A 39 12.75 39.06 14.40
C ILE A 39 13.95 39.79 15.04
N ASP A 40 14.72 39.11 15.89
CA ASP A 40 15.89 39.71 16.54
C ASP A 40 16.97 40.11 15.53
N ASN A 41 17.22 39.23 14.54
CA ASN A 41 18.16 39.52 13.45
C ASN A 41 17.67 40.68 12.57
N VAL A 42 16.35 40.82 12.40
CA VAL A 42 15.75 41.94 11.65
C VAL A 42 15.96 43.25 12.39
N VAL A 43 15.74 43.27 13.70
CA VAL A 43 15.96 44.45 14.55
C VAL A 43 17.43 44.87 14.50
N GLU A 44 18.36 43.92 14.62
CA GLU A 44 19.80 44.18 14.52
C GLU A 44 20.17 44.76 13.16
N LEU A 45 19.74 44.11 12.07
CA LEU A 45 20.01 44.53 10.70
C LEU A 45 19.47 45.94 10.40
N LEU A 46 18.24 46.23 10.83
CA LEU A 46 17.63 47.54 10.62
C LEU A 46 18.32 48.62 11.47
N ASN A 47 18.75 48.29 12.69
CA ASN A 47 19.52 49.22 13.54
C ASN A 47 20.88 49.58 12.92
N GLU A 48 21.60 48.60 12.38
CA GLU A 48 22.87 48.83 11.69
C GLU A 48 22.67 49.69 10.44
N GLU A 49 21.64 49.42 9.64
CA GLU A 49 21.35 50.18 8.42
C GLU A 49 20.91 51.62 8.74
N LEU A 50 20.15 51.84 9.82
CA LEU A 50 19.82 53.19 10.31
C LEU A 50 21.06 53.97 10.72
N LYS A 51 21.96 53.36 11.50
CA LYS A 51 23.24 53.96 11.92
C LYS A 51 24.14 54.27 10.72
N ARG A 52 24.18 53.35 9.74
CA ARG A 52 24.96 53.53 8.50
C ARG A 52 24.48 54.73 7.67
N ARG A 53 23.18 55.01 7.70
CA ARG A 53 22.58 56.19 7.05
C ARG A 53 22.70 57.48 7.87
N GLY A 54 23.32 57.43 9.05
CA GLY A 54 23.54 58.59 9.92
C GLY A 54 22.34 58.97 10.80
N PHE A 55 21.35 58.10 10.94
CA PHE A 55 20.17 58.34 11.77
C PHE A 55 20.36 57.83 13.20
N THR A 56 19.48 58.28 14.10
CA THR A 56 19.37 57.72 15.45
C THR A 56 18.96 56.25 15.33
N GLY A 57 19.77 55.36 15.91
CA GLY A 57 19.48 53.92 15.93
C GLY A 57 18.24 53.57 16.77
N LEU A 58 17.88 52.30 16.76
CA LEU A 58 16.80 51.75 17.60
C LEU A 58 17.18 51.81 19.09
N GLU A 59 16.18 52.00 19.95
CA GLU A 59 16.35 52.11 21.40
C GLU A 59 16.80 50.76 22.00
N PRO A 60 17.93 50.73 22.74
CA PRO A 60 18.43 49.49 23.32
C PRO A 60 17.59 49.04 24.52
N GLY A 61 17.34 47.74 24.63
CA GLY A 61 16.66 47.12 25.79
C GLY A 61 15.13 47.07 25.68
N ILE A 62 14.56 47.50 24.55
CA ILE A 62 13.13 47.39 24.25
C ILE A 62 12.93 46.31 23.17
N GLY A 63 11.97 45.41 23.37
CA GLY A 63 11.58 44.45 22.34
C GLY A 63 10.87 45.15 21.20
N TYR A 64 11.03 44.68 19.96
CA TYR A 64 10.35 45.23 18.79
C TYR A 64 9.45 44.19 18.16
N GLU A 65 8.38 44.64 17.51
CA GLU A 65 7.45 43.79 16.77
C GLU A 65 7.19 44.36 15.37
N LEU A 66 6.82 43.47 14.45
CA LEU A 66 6.36 43.84 13.12
C LEU A 66 4.84 44.00 13.12
N GLN A 67 4.39 45.13 12.61
CA GLN A 67 2.99 45.39 12.35
C GLN A 67 2.78 45.61 10.84
N LYS A 68 1.57 45.37 10.34
CA LYS A 68 1.19 45.84 8.99
C LYS A 68 1.06 47.36 9.02
N ALA A 69 1.16 48.02 7.86
CA ALA A 69 1.01 49.47 7.73
C ALA A 69 -0.30 50.05 8.32
N ASN A 70 -1.33 49.22 8.54
CA ASN A 70 -2.59 49.59 9.18
C ASN A 70 -2.59 49.44 10.72
N GLY A 71 -1.44 49.17 11.34
CA GLY A 71 -1.28 49.01 12.80
C GLY A 71 -1.62 47.61 13.34
N VAL A 72 -1.92 46.64 12.47
CA VAL A 72 -2.20 45.26 12.91
C VAL A 72 -0.90 44.55 13.27
N ARG A 73 -0.77 44.15 14.53
CA ARG A 73 0.33 43.32 15.04
C ARG A 73 0.36 41.96 14.36
N LEU A 74 1.54 41.57 13.84
CA LEU A 74 1.76 40.23 13.31
C LEU A 74 2.00 39.26 14.48
N ASP A 75 1.35 38.09 14.41
CA ASP A 75 1.58 36.99 15.36
C ASP A 75 2.96 36.40 15.12
N VAL A 76 3.84 36.48 16.12
CA VAL A 76 5.24 36.06 16.01
C VAL A 76 5.40 34.56 15.83
N THR A 77 4.41 33.76 16.25
CA THR A 77 4.43 32.29 16.14
C THR A 77 4.10 31.78 14.74
N LYS A 78 3.56 32.66 13.88
CA LYS A 78 3.14 32.34 12.51
C LYS A 78 4.15 32.81 11.48
N THR A 79 4.07 32.23 10.29
CA THR A 79 4.90 32.62 9.15
C THR A 79 4.31 33.82 8.40
N LEU A 80 5.11 34.58 7.64
CA LEU A 80 4.60 35.70 6.83
C LEU A 80 3.58 35.22 5.77
N ASP A 81 3.77 33.99 5.26
CA ASP A 81 2.87 33.35 4.30
C ASP A 81 1.49 33.07 4.93
N GLU A 82 1.47 32.53 6.16
CA GLU A 82 0.24 32.29 6.93
C GLU A 82 -0.50 33.59 7.28
N LEU A 83 0.26 34.66 7.51
CA LEU A 83 -0.28 36.00 7.80
C LEU A 83 -0.69 36.78 6.54
N GLY A 84 -0.50 36.18 5.36
CA GLY A 84 -0.83 36.76 4.06
C GLY A 84 -0.11 38.09 3.82
N VAL A 85 1.20 38.11 4.07
CA VAL A 85 2.08 39.22 3.69
C VAL A 85 2.64 38.91 2.30
N GLU A 86 2.28 39.73 1.32
CA GLU A 86 2.69 39.56 -0.08
C GLU A 86 3.97 40.36 -0.40
N ASP A 87 4.65 40.00 -1.48
CA ASP A 87 5.77 40.77 -2.00
C ASP A 87 5.36 42.22 -2.29
N GLY A 88 6.16 43.17 -1.80
CA GLY A 88 5.89 44.60 -1.87
C GLY A 88 5.06 45.15 -0.70
N ALA A 89 4.65 44.32 0.27
CA ALA A 89 3.93 44.79 1.43
C ALA A 89 4.78 45.72 2.31
N THR A 90 4.13 46.73 2.88
CA THR A 90 4.73 47.64 3.86
C THR A 90 4.46 47.15 5.28
N LEU A 91 5.54 46.90 6.03
CA LEU A 91 5.53 46.57 7.45
C LEU A 91 6.07 47.75 8.24
N THR A 92 5.68 47.88 9.50
CA THR A 92 6.18 48.87 10.44
C THR A 92 6.86 48.15 11.60
N LEU A 93 8.08 48.58 11.95
CA LEU A 93 8.78 48.10 13.14
C LEU A 93 8.46 49.05 14.29
N VAL A 94 7.80 48.55 15.32
CA VAL A 94 7.30 49.33 16.46
C VAL A 94 7.78 48.70 17.77
N PRO A 95 8.05 49.49 18.83
CA PRO A 95 8.29 48.94 20.16
C PRO A 95 7.16 47.98 20.59
N ALA A 96 7.54 46.82 21.11
CA ALA A 96 6.61 45.79 21.54
C ALA A 96 5.78 46.27 22.73
N VAL A 97 4.46 46.23 22.57
CA VAL A 97 3.49 46.59 23.61
C VAL A 97 2.81 45.32 24.13
N ALA A 98 2.54 45.27 25.43
CA ALA A 98 1.77 44.19 26.04
C ALA A 98 0.31 44.25 25.58
N GLY A 99 -0.18 43.19 24.91
CA GLY A 99 -1.54 43.09 24.40
C GLY A 99 -1.70 42.00 23.34
N GLU A 100 -2.91 41.51 23.11
CA GLU A 100 -3.21 40.52 22.08
C GLU A 100 -3.22 41.16 20.67
N SER A 101 -2.80 40.39 19.66
CA SER A 101 -2.87 40.83 18.26
C SER A 101 -4.32 41.00 17.82
N PHE A 102 -4.65 42.14 17.21
CA PHE A 102 -5.97 42.37 16.64
C PHE A 102 -6.22 41.45 15.44
N GLU A 103 -7.22 40.57 15.52
CA GLU A 103 -7.71 39.85 14.36
C GLU A 103 -8.61 40.78 13.54
N PRO A 104 -8.37 40.98 12.23
CA PRO A 104 -9.18 41.87 11.42
C PRO A 104 -10.65 41.43 11.45
N GLN A 105 -11.52 42.23 12.04
CA GLN A 105 -12.96 41.97 12.02
C GLN A 105 -13.48 42.22 10.61
N TYR A 106 -13.87 41.16 9.90
CA TYR A 106 -14.48 41.30 8.58
C TYR A 106 -15.94 41.74 8.73
N GLU A 107 -16.26 42.94 8.27
CA GLU A 107 -17.63 43.49 8.35
C GLU A 107 -18.62 42.75 7.44
N SER A 108 -18.12 42.16 6.36
CA SER A 108 -18.94 41.36 5.45
C SER A 108 -18.73 39.87 5.70
N LEU A 109 -19.84 39.18 5.98
CA LEU A 109 -19.89 37.71 6.05
C LEU A 109 -19.36 37.05 4.78
N SER A 110 -19.56 37.65 3.60
CA SER A 110 -19.13 37.05 2.33
C SER A 110 -17.61 37.05 2.17
N THR A 111 -16.91 38.09 2.65
CA THR A 111 -15.44 38.16 2.57
C THR A 111 -14.77 37.30 3.63
N GLY A 112 -15.33 37.27 4.85
CA GLY A 112 -14.92 36.34 5.90
C GLY A 112 -15.08 34.88 5.45
N LEU A 113 -16.26 34.52 4.90
CA LEU A 113 -16.52 33.17 4.41
C LEU A 113 -15.66 32.79 3.21
N ALA A 114 -15.40 33.72 2.28
CA ALA A 114 -14.51 33.46 1.14
C ALA A 114 -13.06 33.19 1.58
N ARG A 115 -12.57 33.89 2.62
CA ARG A 115 -11.22 33.68 3.16
C ARG A 115 -11.12 32.36 3.94
N VAL A 116 -12.10 32.08 4.80
CA VAL A 116 -12.20 30.80 5.50
C VAL A 116 -12.33 29.65 4.50
N GLY A 117 -13.13 29.82 3.44
CA GLY A 117 -13.26 28.86 2.35
C GLY A 117 -11.93 28.58 1.64
N LYS A 118 -11.13 29.61 1.32
CA LYS A 118 -9.79 29.42 0.74
C LYS A 118 -8.82 28.70 1.68
N ALA A 119 -8.96 28.89 3.00
CA ALA A 119 -8.13 28.21 3.99
C ALA A 119 -8.55 26.74 4.20
N LEU A 120 -9.85 26.45 4.13
CA LEU A 120 -10.41 25.11 4.34
C LEU A 120 -10.34 24.22 3.10
N PHE A 121 -10.39 24.80 1.89
CA PHE A 121 -10.48 24.05 0.64
C PHE A 121 -9.28 24.32 -0.27
N GLU A 122 -8.50 23.27 -0.55
CA GLU A 122 -7.40 23.35 -1.50
C GLU A 122 -7.91 23.61 -2.92
N PRO A 123 -7.32 24.58 -3.66
CA PRO A 123 -7.64 24.81 -5.06
C PRO A 123 -7.14 23.66 -5.96
N VAL A 124 -7.68 23.58 -7.18
CA VAL A 124 -7.23 22.58 -8.18
C VAL A 124 -5.75 22.81 -8.50
N THR A 125 -4.92 21.83 -8.17
CA THR A 125 -3.48 21.86 -8.44
C THR A 125 -3.12 21.11 -9.72
N LEU A 126 -1.89 21.31 -10.22
CA LEU A 126 -1.32 20.53 -11.32
C LEU A 126 -1.27 19.02 -11.02
N ARG A 127 -1.13 18.63 -9.75
CA ARG A 127 -1.19 17.22 -9.34
C ARG A 127 -2.59 16.67 -9.45
N THR A 128 -3.59 17.44 -9.01
CA THR A 128 -5.01 17.09 -9.15
C THR A 128 -5.37 16.87 -10.62
N ALA A 129 -4.98 17.80 -11.51
CA ALA A 129 -5.22 17.69 -12.95
C ALA A 129 -4.53 16.47 -13.58
N ALA A 130 -3.31 16.13 -13.17
CA ALA A 130 -2.61 14.95 -13.67
C ALA A 130 -3.28 13.65 -13.20
N HIS A 131 -3.66 13.55 -11.92
CA HIS A 131 -4.36 12.38 -11.40
C HIS A 131 -5.73 12.19 -12.06
N THR A 132 -6.50 13.26 -12.29
CA THR A 132 -7.79 13.15 -13.00
C THR A 132 -7.60 12.70 -14.44
N ALA A 133 -6.57 13.20 -15.15
CA ALA A 133 -6.24 12.73 -16.49
C ALA A 133 -5.87 11.23 -16.52
N LEU A 134 -5.09 10.75 -15.55
CA LEU A 134 -4.75 9.34 -15.39
C LEU A 134 -5.99 8.48 -15.11
N VAL A 135 -6.93 8.97 -14.29
CA VAL A 135 -8.21 8.27 -14.03
C VAL A 135 -9.05 8.18 -15.29
N ILE A 136 -9.15 9.25 -16.08
CA ILE A 136 -9.85 9.24 -17.37
C ILE A 136 -9.21 8.21 -18.30
N LEU A 137 -7.88 8.19 -18.39
CA LEU A 137 -7.14 7.22 -19.21
C LEU A 137 -7.39 5.77 -18.74
N ALA A 138 -7.43 5.54 -17.42
CA ALA A 138 -7.76 4.23 -16.86
C ALA A 138 -9.19 3.80 -17.21
N MET A 139 -10.16 4.73 -17.17
CA MET A 139 -11.55 4.44 -17.59
C MET A 139 -11.63 4.09 -19.08
N VAL A 140 -10.95 4.85 -19.94
CA VAL A 140 -10.88 4.56 -21.39
C VAL A 140 -10.19 3.21 -21.65
N SER A 141 -9.13 2.91 -20.91
CA SER A 141 -8.42 1.63 -21.03
C SER A 141 -9.29 0.46 -20.59
N LEU A 142 -10.06 0.64 -19.51
CA LEU A 142 -11.00 -0.37 -19.01
C LEU A 142 -12.14 -0.63 -19.99
N THR A 143 -12.70 0.41 -20.61
CA THR A 143 -13.75 0.23 -21.63
C THR A 143 -13.21 -0.46 -22.87
N LEU A 144 -12.00 -0.10 -23.33
CA LEU A 144 -11.32 -0.79 -24.43
C LEU A 144 -11.07 -2.27 -24.11
N LEU A 145 -10.63 -2.59 -22.88
CA LEU A 145 -10.46 -3.96 -22.42
C LEU A 145 -11.78 -4.75 -22.45
N GLY A 146 -12.86 -4.17 -21.92
CA GLY A 146 -14.18 -4.80 -21.92
C GLY A 146 -14.68 -5.10 -23.34
N LEU A 147 -14.51 -4.15 -24.27
CA LEU A 147 -14.88 -4.32 -25.67
C LEU A 147 -14.02 -5.39 -26.36
N ALA A 148 -12.71 -5.38 -26.13
CA ALA A 148 -11.77 -6.35 -26.69
C ALA A 148 -12.07 -7.78 -26.21
N VAL A 149 -12.31 -7.96 -24.91
CA VAL A 149 -12.68 -9.25 -24.33
C VAL A 149 -14.02 -9.73 -24.89
N ARG A 150 -15.03 -8.84 -24.95
CA ARG A 150 -16.34 -9.16 -25.55
C ARG A 150 -16.20 -9.62 -27.00
N GLN A 151 -15.44 -8.89 -27.82
CA GLN A 151 -15.21 -9.25 -29.22
C GLN A 151 -14.45 -10.58 -29.34
N ARG A 152 -13.49 -10.85 -28.45
CA ARG A 152 -12.71 -12.09 -28.44
C ARG A 152 -13.54 -13.33 -28.06
N PHE A 153 -14.59 -13.15 -27.25
CA PHE A 153 -15.59 -14.21 -26.99
C PHE A 153 -16.46 -14.52 -28.21
N SER A 154 -16.71 -13.54 -29.08
CA SER A 154 -17.56 -13.72 -30.26
C SER A 154 -16.79 -14.12 -31.52
N THR A 155 -15.52 -13.73 -31.64
CA THR A 155 -14.72 -13.92 -32.85
C THR A 155 -13.26 -14.27 -32.52
N ASP A 156 -12.64 -15.10 -33.37
CA ASP A 156 -11.20 -15.43 -33.34
C ASP A 156 -10.34 -14.38 -34.09
N SER A 157 -10.87 -13.17 -34.27
CA SER A 157 -10.16 -12.07 -34.94
C SER A 157 -8.95 -11.62 -34.10
N LEU A 158 -7.89 -11.15 -34.78
CA LEU A 158 -6.73 -10.52 -34.16
C LEU A 158 -6.99 -9.07 -33.73
N MET A 159 -8.15 -8.50 -34.07
CA MET A 159 -8.50 -7.11 -33.73
C MET A 159 -8.40 -6.79 -32.23
N PRO A 160 -8.92 -7.61 -31.29
CA PRO A 160 -8.72 -7.40 -29.86
C PRO A 160 -7.26 -7.30 -29.46
N THR A 161 -6.39 -8.14 -30.04
CA THR A 161 -4.95 -8.16 -29.79
C THR A 161 -4.27 -6.88 -30.28
N ILE A 162 -4.59 -6.46 -31.51
CA ILE A 162 -4.00 -5.27 -32.14
C ILE A 162 -4.42 -4.00 -31.39
N VAL A 163 -5.71 -3.87 -31.07
CA VAL A 163 -6.24 -2.67 -30.39
C VAL A 163 -5.69 -2.55 -28.96
N THR A 164 -5.75 -3.62 -28.18
CA THR A 164 -5.22 -3.59 -26.80
C THR A 164 -3.71 -3.52 -26.75
N GLY A 165 -3.01 -4.19 -27.68
CA GLY A 165 -1.56 -4.14 -27.79
C GLY A 165 -1.06 -2.77 -28.22
N GLY A 166 -1.66 -2.19 -29.26
CA GLY A 166 -1.34 -0.84 -29.73
C GLY A 166 -1.57 0.22 -28.65
N ALA A 167 -2.74 0.20 -28.00
CA ALA A 167 -3.02 1.13 -26.90
C ALA A 167 -2.06 0.91 -25.71
N GLY A 168 -1.80 -0.33 -25.31
CA GLY A 168 -0.89 -0.66 -24.22
C GLY A 168 0.55 -0.22 -24.49
N LEU A 169 1.06 -0.43 -25.72
CA LEU A 169 2.39 0.01 -26.13
C LEU A 169 2.50 1.53 -26.21
N LEU A 170 1.46 2.23 -26.68
CA LEU A 170 1.42 3.69 -26.69
C LEU A 170 1.47 4.27 -25.28
N ILE A 171 0.70 3.71 -24.34
CA ILE A 171 0.70 4.15 -22.93
C ILE A 171 2.05 3.83 -22.28
N ALA A 172 2.64 2.66 -22.52
CA ALA A 172 3.97 2.31 -22.02
C ALA A 172 5.08 3.21 -22.60
N GLY A 173 4.97 3.57 -23.88
CA GLY A 173 5.83 4.57 -24.54
C GLY A 173 5.67 5.95 -23.90
N GLY A 174 4.44 6.34 -23.58
CA GLY A 174 4.14 7.53 -22.78
C GLY A 174 4.83 7.52 -21.41
N ALA A 175 4.73 6.41 -20.66
CA ALA A 175 5.40 6.26 -19.37
C ALA A 175 6.92 6.41 -19.50
N THR A 176 7.52 5.80 -20.53
CA THR A 176 8.96 5.87 -20.82
C THR A 176 9.38 7.28 -21.21
N THR A 177 8.56 7.98 -22.00
CA THR A 177 8.80 9.38 -22.39
C THR A 177 8.74 10.29 -21.17
N VAL A 178 7.73 10.13 -20.31
CA VAL A 178 7.63 10.90 -19.07
C VAL A 178 8.82 10.65 -18.16
N TRP A 179 9.22 9.39 -18.00
CA TRP A 179 10.39 9.03 -17.21
C TRP A 179 11.68 9.65 -17.76
N ARG A 180 11.84 9.72 -19.09
CA ARG A 180 13.06 10.25 -19.74
C ARG A 180 13.17 11.77 -19.70
N TRP A 181 12.05 12.48 -19.89
CA TRP A 181 12.01 13.93 -20.07
C TRP A 181 11.55 14.69 -18.82
N TRP A 182 10.76 14.06 -17.94
CA TRP A 182 10.25 14.62 -16.68
C TRP A 182 10.42 13.63 -15.52
N PRO A 183 11.67 13.33 -15.09
CA PRO A 183 11.94 12.31 -14.07
C PRO A 183 11.27 12.60 -12.71
N ASP A 184 10.96 13.87 -12.43
CA ASP A 184 10.29 14.29 -11.18
C ASP A 184 8.79 13.91 -11.16
N ARG A 185 8.17 13.58 -12.30
CA ARG A 185 6.74 13.24 -12.43
C ARG A 185 6.47 11.74 -12.26
N ILE A 186 6.83 11.24 -11.07
CA ILE A 186 6.74 9.81 -10.78
C ILE A 186 5.28 9.34 -10.66
N ASP A 187 4.38 10.22 -10.25
CA ASP A 187 2.93 10.04 -10.29
C ASP A 187 2.44 9.56 -11.67
N MET A 188 2.99 10.18 -12.72
CA MET A 188 2.56 9.96 -14.09
C MET A 188 3.25 8.73 -14.72
N VAL A 189 4.50 8.46 -14.35
CA VAL A 189 5.19 7.21 -14.74
C VAL A 189 4.48 6.00 -14.13
N ASP A 190 4.16 6.04 -12.83
CA ASP A 190 3.46 4.95 -12.15
C ASP A 190 2.05 4.77 -12.74
N GLY A 191 1.28 5.85 -12.91
CA GLY A 191 -0.09 5.79 -13.45
C GLY A 191 -0.17 5.25 -14.87
N LEU A 192 0.69 5.72 -15.78
CA LEU A 192 0.75 5.22 -17.15
C LEU A 192 1.21 3.77 -17.19
N GLY A 193 2.28 3.43 -16.46
CA GLY A 193 2.82 2.09 -16.43
C GLY A 193 1.81 1.05 -15.93
N TRP A 194 1.13 1.31 -14.80
CA TRP A 194 0.11 0.39 -14.26
C TRP A 194 -1.13 0.26 -15.16
N THR A 195 -1.46 1.30 -15.94
CA THR A 195 -2.56 1.26 -16.92
C THR A 195 -2.19 0.43 -18.15
N ALA A 196 -0.92 0.41 -18.57
CA ALA A 196 -0.45 -0.37 -19.72
C ALA A 196 -0.46 -1.89 -19.45
N VAL A 197 -0.17 -2.32 -18.22
CA VAL A 197 -0.06 -3.75 -17.84
C VAL A 197 -1.30 -4.57 -18.25
N PRO A 198 -2.55 -4.23 -17.87
CA PRO A 198 -3.72 -5.05 -18.21
C PRO A 198 -4.01 -5.06 -19.72
N LEU A 199 -3.76 -3.95 -20.43
CA LEU A 199 -3.91 -3.86 -21.89
C LEU A 199 -2.96 -4.82 -22.61
N LEU A 200 -1.66 -4.77 -22.26
CA LEU A 200 -0.65 -5.66 -22.83
C LEU A 200 -0.90 -7.12 -22.45
N THR A 201 -1.39 -7.39 -21.24
CA THR A 201 -1.74 -8.73 -20.79
C THR A 201 -2.86 -9.34 -21.64
N VAL A 202 -3.94 -8.59 -21.86
CA VAL A 202 -5.06 -9.05 -22.71
C VAL A 202 -4.65 -9.15 -24.16
N SER A 203 -3.78 -8.27 -24.66
CA SER A 203 -3.22 -8.38 -26.01
C SER A 203 -2.50 -9.72 -26.20
N LEU A 204 -1.55 -10.04 -25.32
CA LEU A 204 -0.78 -11.29 -25.39
C LEU A 204 -1.67 -12.53 -25.27
N ALA A 205 -2.65 -12.51 -24.36
CA ALA A 205 -3.58 -13.61 -24.18
C ALA A 205 -4.50 -13.81 -25.38
N SER A 206 -5.03 -12.73 -25.95
CA SER A 206 -5.96 -12.79 -27.09
C SER A 206 -5.30 -13.18 -28.40
N GLY A 207 -3.98 -12.99 -28.53
CA GLY A 207 -3.22 -13.31 -29.73
C GLY A 207 -3.02 -14.81 -29.98
N ALA A 208 -3.26 -15.65 -28.96
CA ALA A 208 -3.21 -17.09 -29.13
C ALA A 208 -4.40 -17.60 -29.97
N PRO A 209 -4.16 -18.47 -30.96
CA PRO A 209 -5.22 -19.00 -31.83
C PRO A 209 -6.18 -19.92 -31.07
N GLY A 210 -7.40 -20.06 -31.59
CA GLY A 210 -8.43 -20.96 -31.05
C GLY A 210 -9.35 -20.31 -30.03
N GLN A 211 -10.38 -21.05 -29.63
CA GLN A 211 -11.41 -20.58 -28.70
C GLN A 211 -10.83 -20.26 -27.32
N LEU A 212 -11.38 -19.24 -26.67
CA LEU A 212 -10.98 -18.84 -25.33
C LEU A 212 -11.11 -20.01 -24.35
N GLY A 213 -9.98 -20.38 -23.75
CA GLY A 213 -9.91 -21.49 -22.81
C GLY A 213 -8.80 -21.35 -21.79
N ALA A 214 -8.41 -22.48 -21.21
CA ALA A 214 -7.39 -22.55 -20.18
C ALA A 214 -6.01 -22.04 -20.67
N ALA A 215 -5.67 -22.28 -21.95
CA ALA A 215 -4.42 -21.80 -22.53
C ALA A 215 -4.34 -20.26 -22.56
N HIS A 216 -5.39 -19.57 -23.01
CA HIS A 216 -5.43 -18.11 -23.03
C HIS A 216 -5.38 -17.52 -21.62
N ALA A 217 -6.06 -18.14 -20.65
CA ALA A 217 -6.00 -17.73 -19.25
C ALA A 217 -4.59 -17.93 -18.65
N PHE A 218 -3.89 -19.01 -19.01
CA PHE A 218 -2.51 -19.25 -18.59
C PHE A 218 -1.55 -18.21 -19.19
N ILE A 219 -1.69 -17.89 -20.48
CA ILE A 219 -0.89 -16.84 -21.14
C ILE A 219 -1.15 -15.48 -20.49
N ALA A 220 -2.41 -15.14 -20.21
CA ALA A 220 -2.76 -13.91 -19.49
C ALA A 220 -2.11 -13.86 -18.10
N ALA A 221 -2.19 -14.96 -17.35
CA ALA A 221 -1.59 -15.06 -16.02
C ALA A 221 -0.06 -14.87 -16.06
N LEU A 222 0.62 -15.58 -16.97
CA LEU A 222 2.07 -15.50 -17.11
C LEU A 222 2.52 -14.11 -17.58
N ALA A 223 1.91 -13.59 -18.66
CA ALA A 223 2.23 -12.27 -19.19
C ALA A 223 1.97 -11.17 -18.17
N GLY A 224 0.81 -11.18 -17.51
CA GLY A 224 0.48 -10.20 -16.50
C GLY A 224 1.42 -10.26 -15.29
N ALA A 225 1.83 -11.44 -14.85
CA ALA A 225 2.78 -11.59 -13.76
C ALA A 225 4.16 -11.05 -14.14
N VAL A 226 4.66 -11.38 -15.34
CA VAL A 226 5.95 -10.89 -15.86
C VAL A 226 5.94 -9.37 -16.02
N LEU A 227 4.89 -8.80 -16.63
CA LEU A 227 4.77 -7.35 -16.80
C LEU A 227 4.66 -6.62 -15.46
N THR A 228 3.90 -7.18 -14.51
CA THR A 228 3.78 -6.64 -13.14
C THR A 228 5.12 -6.67 -12.39
N CYS A 229 5.86 -7.78 -12.47
CA CYS A 229 7.22 -7.87 -11.92
C CYS A 229 8.17 -6.89 -12.62
N GLY A 230 8.05 -6.75 -13.95
CA GLY A 230 8.84 -5.81 -14.76
C GLY A 230 8.67 -4.37 -14.29
N ILE A 231 7.44 -3.87 -14.24
CA ILE A 231 7.17 -2.49 -13.79
C ILE A 231 7.61 -2.27 -12.34
N THR A 232 7.33 -3.23 -11.45
CA THR A 232 7.68 -3.11 -10.03
C THR A 232 9.19 -3.15 -9.81
N SER A 233 9.92 -3.94 -10.60
CA SER A 233 11.39 -3.98 -10.56
C SER A 233 12.03 -2.68 -11.08
N ALA A 234 11.41 -2.06 -12.09
CA ALA A 234 11.85 -0.81 -12.68
C ALA A 234 11.58 0.39 -11.74
N THR A 235 10.39 0.46 -11.13
CA THR A 235 10.00 1.59 -10.27
C THR A 235 10.37 1.41 -8.80
N ARG A 236 10.55 0.16 -8.33
CA ARG A 236 10.73 -0.26 -6.92
C ARG A 236 9.62 0.25 -5.98
N ARG A 237 8.42 0.47 -6.52
CA ARG A 237 7.26 1.05 -5.82
C ARG A 237 6.05 0.12 -5.88
N HIS A 238 5.05 0.38 -5.04
CA HIS A 238 3.75 -0.34 -5.04
C HIS A 238 3.86 -1.86 -4.91
N ALA A 239 4.82 -2.33 -4.10
CA ALA A 239 5.07 -3.76 -3.89
C ALA A 239 3.83 -4.53 -3.38
N ASN A 240 2.93 -3.85 -2.68
CA ASN A 240 1.63 -4.39 -2.25
C ASN A 240 0.70 -4.68 -3.43
N VAL A 241 0.55 -3.75 -4.38
CA VAL A 241 -0.28 -3.94 -5.57
C VAL A 241 0.32 -5.05 -6.44
N ALA A 242 1.64 -5.02 -6.62
CA ALA A 242 2.36 -6.04 -7.38
C ALA A 242 2.20 -7.44 -6.78
N ALA A 243 2.43 -7.59 -5.47
CA ALA A 243 2.26 -8.88 -4.81
C ALA A 243 0.80 -9.36 -4.84
N THR A 244 -0.19 -8.46 -4.80
CA THR A 244 -1.61 -8.80 -4.98
C THR A 244 -1.86 -9.39 -6.36
N VAL A 245 -1.45 -8.68 -7.41
CA VAL A 245 -1.65 -9.10 -8.80
C VAL A 245 -0.90 -10.40 -9.09
N VAL A 246 0.36 -10.51 -8.68
CA VAL A 246 1.17 -11.73 -8.88
C VAL A 246 0.58 -12.91 -8.11
N THR A 247 0.03 -12.72 -6.93
CA THR A 247 -0.65 -13.79 -6.18
C THR A 247 -1.90 -14.29 -6.92
N LEU A 248 -2.73 -13.35 -7.41
CA LEU A 248 -3.94 -13.68 -8.17
C LEU A 248 -3.61 -14.42 -9.47
N LEU A 249 -2.64 -13.90 -10.24
CA LEU A 249 -2.21 -14.51 -11.50
C LEU A 249 -1.45 -15.81 -11.26
N GLY A 250 -0.70 -15.94 -10.16
CA GLY A 250 -0.01 -17.17 -9.80
C GLY A 250 -0.99 -18.32 -9.52
N ILE A 251 -2.00 -18.08 -8.69
CA ILE A 251 -3.02 -19.09 -8.37
C ILE A 251 -3.91 -19.38 -9.59
N GLY A 252 -4.41 -18.32 -10.24
CA GLY A 252 -5.24 -18.45 -11.45
C GLY A 252 -4.50 -19.12 -12.60
N GLY A 253 -3.22 -18.78 -12.79
CA GLY A 253 -2.32 -19.39 -13.76
C GLY A 253 -2.04 -20.85 -13.47
N ALA A 254 -1.82 -21.24 -12.21
CA ALA A 254 -1.68 -22.64 -11.83
C ALA A 254 -2.97 -23.45 -12.10
N ALA A 255 -4.14 -22.87 -11.79
CA ALA A 255 -5.43 -23.50 -12.11
C ALA A 255 -5.66 -23.61 -13.63
N ALA A 256 -5.30 -22.57 -14.39
CA ALA A 256 -5.38 -22.59 -15.86
C ALA A 256 -4.42 -23.62 -16.47
N ALA A 257 -3.18 -23.68 -15.97
CA ALA A 257 -2.18 -24.67 -16.34
C ALA A 257 -2.73 -26.09 -16.14
N THR A 258 -3.14 -26.43 -14.92
CA THR A 258 -3.67 -27.79 -14.64
C THR A 258 -4.84 -28.15 -15.56
N ARG A 259 -5.74 -27.21 -15.85
CA ARG A 259 -6.87 -27.42 -16.76
C ARG A 259 -6.48 -27.48 -18.24
N MET A 260 -5.34 -26.91 -18.63
CA MET A 260 -4.79 -26.98 -19.98
C MET A 260 -4.27 -28.39 -20.31
N TRP A 261 -3.64 -29.06 -19.35
CA TRP A 261 -3.10 -30.42 -19.55
C TRP A 261 -4.06 -31.54 -19.15
N TRP A 262 -4.94 -31.30 -18.18
CA TRP A 262 -5.89 -32.31 -17.70
C TRP A 262 -7.31 -31.75 -17.60
N PRO A 263 -8.35 -32.51 -17.97
CA PRO A 263 -9.73 -32.11 -17.83
C PRO A 263 -10.21 -32.24 -16.37
N VAL A 264 -9.61 -31.47 -15.46
CA VAL A 264 -9.90 -31.50 -14.03
C VAL A 264 -11.26 -30.82 -13.75
N PRO A 265 -12.18 -31.45 -13.00
CA PRO A 265 -13.44 -30.84 -12.60
C PRO A 265 -13.23 -29.54 -11.81
N ALA A 266 -14.10 -28.55 -12.02
CA ALA A 266 -14.01 -27.26 -11.35
C ALA A 266 -14.03 -27.37 -9.81
N GLN A 267 -14.76 -28.35 -9.26
CA GLN A 267 -14.79 -28.60 -7.81
C GLN A 267 -13.42 -28.98 -7.27
N TRP A 268 -12.67 -29.82 -7.97
CA TRP A 268 -11.33 -30.23 -7.55
C TRP A 268 -10.36 -29.06 -7.63
N LEU A 269 -10.45 -28.23 -8.66
CA LEU A 269 -9.67 -26.99 -8.76
C LEU A 269 -9.99 -26.03 -7.61
N GLY A 270 -11.27 -25.89 -7.24
CA GLY A 270 -11.70 -25.11 -6.08
C GLY A 270 -11.11 -25.62 -4.76
N MET A 271 -11.22 -26.94 -4.50
CA MET A 271 -10.67 -27.55 -3.29
C MET A 271 -9.14 -27.44 -3.24
N CYS A 272 -8.45 -27.69 -4.36
CA CYS A 272 -7.01 -27.49 -4.47
C CYS A 272 -6.63 -26.02 -4.25
N ALA A 273 -7.39 -25.06 -4.78
CA ALA A 273 -7.16 -23.64 -4.55
C ALA A 273 -7.32 -23.27 -3.06
N LEU A 274 -8.32 -23.82 -2.37
CA LEU A 274 -8.44 -23.65 -0.91
C LEU A 274 -7.19 -24.16 -0.18
N VAL A 275 -6.72 -25.37 -0.50
CA VAL A 275 -5.49 -25.92 0.10
C VAL A 275 -4.26 -25.05 -0.21
N VAL A 276 -4.11 -24.61 -1.46
CA VAL A 276 -3.03 -23.69 -1.87
C VAL A 276 -3.10 -22.38 -1.10
N LEU A 277 -4.29 -21.82 -0.85
CA LEU A 277 -4.46 -20.62 -0.05
C LEU A 277 -3.98 -20.80 1.39
N LEU A 278 -4.30 -21.95 2.02
CA LEU A 278 -3.82 -22.27 3.35
C LEU A 278 -2.28 -22.38 3.39
N LEU A 279 -1.69 -23.07 2.42
CA LEU A 279 -0.24 -23.21 2.31
C LEU A 279 0.43 -21.85 2.05
N LEU A 280 -0.16 -21.04 1.15
CA LEU A 280 0.32 -19.71 0.82
C LEU A 280 0.33 -18.81 2.05
N LEU A 281 -0.76 -18.75 2.83
CA LEU A 281 -0.80 -17.93 4.05
C LEU A 281 0.19 -18.41 5.11
N THR A 282 0.48 -19.71 5.16
CA THR A 282 1.50 -20.27 6.07
C THR A 282 2.91 -19.88 5.63
N MET A 283 3.17 -19.85 4.32
CA MET A 283 4.47 -19.48 3.75
C MET A 283 4.64 -17.98 3.50
N ALA A 284 3.57 -17.18 3.62
CA ALA A 284 3.55 -15.77 3.23
C ALA A 284 4.63 -14.91 3.95
N PRO A 285 4.85 -15.05 5.27
CA PRO A 285 5.93 -14.32 5.95
C PRO A 285 7.31 -14.68 5.38
N THR A 286 7.55 -15.97 5.11
CA THR A 286 8.81 -16.47 4.55
C THR A 286 9.03 -15.92 3.13
N ILE A 287 8.00 -15.93 2.29
CA ILE A 287 8.04 -15.36 0.93
C ILE A 287 8.34 -13.85 1.02
N ALA A 288 7.67 -13.13 1.92
CA ALA A 288 7.90 -11.69 2.10
C ALA A 288 9.34 -11.37 2.51
N LEU A 289 9.93 -12.17 3.41
CA LEU A 289 11.35 -12.05 3.80
C LEU A 289 12.29 -12.33 2.64
N TRP A 290 12.02 -13.36 1.83
CA TRP A 290 12.80 -13.69 0.64
C TRP A 290 12.76 -12.57 -0.40
N VAL A 291 11.58 -12.01 -0.68
CA VAL A 291 11.41 -10.90 -1.63
C VAL A 291 12.13 -9.65 -1.13
N ALA A 292 12.04 -9.35 0.16
CA ALA A 292 12.76 -8.24 0.78
C ALA A 292 14.28 -8.49 0.95
N ARG A 293 14.75 -9.71 0.64
CA ARG A 293 16.14 -10.14 0.82
C ARG A 293 16.65 -9.91 2.25
N ILE A 294 15.77 -10.04 3.24
CA ILE A 294 16.16 -9.99 4.65
C ILE A 294 16.88 -11.30 4.96
N ARG A 295 18.18 -11.21 5.21
CA ARG A 295 18.99 -12.37 5.59
C ARG A 295 18.87 -12.61 7.09
N PRO A 296 18.77 -13.88 7.54
CA PRO A 296 18.95 -14.20 8.95
C PRO A 296 20.29 -13.70 9.46
N PRO A 297 20.38 -13.26 10.73
CA PRO A 297 21.65 -12.88 11.33
C PRO A 297 22.64 -14.05 11.27
N TYR A 298 23.90 -13.75 10.94
CA TYR A 298 24.96 -14.75 10.96
C TYR A 298 25.35 -15.03 12.42
N PHE A 299 24.93 -16.18 12.92
CA PHE A 299 25.48 -16.73 14.14
C PHE A 299 26.71 -17.53 13.75
N GLY A 300 27.89 -17.09 14.18
CA GLY A 300 29.17 -17.77 13.92
C GLY A 300 29.20 -19.20 14.45
N SER A 301 30.33 -19.89 14.31
CA SER A 301 30.43 -21.28 14.73
C SER A 301 30.10 -21.49 16.22
N ILE A 302 29.18 -22.43 16.50
CA ILE A 302 28.74 -22.81 17.86
C ILE A 302 29.92 -23.30 18.72
N THR A 303 31.01 -23.75 18.08
CA THR A 303 32.24 -24.19 18.74
C THR A 303 33.15 -23.04 19.19
N GLY A 304 32.76 -21.78 18.95
CA GLY A 304 33.55 -20.60 19.32
C GLY A 304 34.85 -20.45 18.53
N ARG A 305 35.02 -21.21 17.44
CA ARG A 305 36.20 -21.18 16.56
C ARG A 305 36.41 -19.81 15.91
N ASP A 306 35.31 -19.06 15.75
CA ASP A 306 35.31 -17.74 15.14
C ASP A 306 35.55 -16.63 16.19
N LEU A 307 35.54 -16.97 17.49
CA LEU A 307 35.81 -16.06 18.61
C LEU A 307 37.21 -16.27 19.18
N PHE A 308 37.67 -17.52 19.24
CA PHE A 308 38.94 -17.89 19.85
C PHE A 308 39.73 -18.86 18.97
N ARG A 309 41.02 -18.58 18.80
CA ARG A 309 41.98 -19.45 18.10
C ARG A 309 43.06 -19.90 19.08
N ARG A 310 43.55 -21.12 18.89
CA ARG A 310 44.80 -21.56 19.52
C ARG A 310 45.96 -21.06 18.67
N SER A 311 46.79 -20.18 19.23
CA SER A 311 48.04 -19.77 18.60
C SER A 311 49.14 -20.80 18.86
N ALA A 312 50.04 -20.97 17.90
CA ALA A 312 51.15 -21.92 18.03
C ALA A 312 52.11 -21.45 19.14
N GLY A 313 52.40 -22.32 20.10
CA GLY A 313 53.31 -22.04 21.23
C GLY A 313 52.64 -21.69 22.56
N LEU A 314 51.30 -21.61 22.61
CA LEU A 314 50.56 -21.46 23.88
C LEU A 314 50.17 -22.83 24.49
N PRO A 315 49.98 -22.91 25.83
CA PRO A 315 49.47 -24.10 26.51
C PRO A 315 48.14 -24.58 25.91
N ALA A 316 47.85 -25.89 25.99
CA ALA A 316 46.67 -26.50 25.36
C ALA A 316 45.32 -25.89 25.80
N ASP A 317 45.28 -25.29 27.00
CA ASP A 317 44.11 -24.66 27.59
C ASP A 317 44.04 -23.13 27.36
N ALA A 318 45.07 -22.55 26.76
CA ALA A 318 45.11 -21.13 26.44
C ALA A 318 44.54 -20.86 25.04
N VAL A 319 43.59 -19.93 24.98
CA VAL A 319 42.93 -19.48 23.75
C VAL A 319 43.10 -17.97 23.65
N SER A 320 43.47 -17.48 22.48
CA SER A 320 43.56 -16.04 22.20
C SER A 320 42.35 -15.62 21.35
N PRO A 321 41.80 -14.42 21.58
CA PRO A 321 40.78 -13.86 20.68
C PRO A 321 41.35 -13.76 19.26
N VAL A 322 40.51 -14.05 18.26
CA VAL A 322 40.88 -13.88 16.84
C VAL A 322 40.97 -12.37 16.56
N GLU A 323 42.11 -11.87 16.08
CA GLU A 323 42.23 -10.47 15.69
C GLU A 323 41.38 -10.19 14.43
N GLU A 324 40.50 -9.18 14.52
CA GLU A 324 39.70 -8.68 13.39
C GLU A 324 40.63 -8.08 12.32
N GLY A 325 41.16 -8.90 11.41
CA GLY A 325 41.89 -8.39 10.24
C GLY A 325 43.01 -9.26 9.67
N ALA A 326 43.32 -10.42 10.25
CA ALA A 326 44.47 -11.23 9.80
C ALA A 326 44.16 -12.24 8.68
N ASP A 327 42.90 -12.61 8.46
CA ASP A 327 42.47 -13.50 7.38
C ASP A 327 41.42 -12.75 6.51
N GLU A 328 41.61 -12.71 5.18
CA GLU A 328 40.67 -12.08 4.20
C GLU A 328 39.24 -12.68 4.22
N GLU A 329 39.03 -13.74 5.01
CA GLU A 329 37.73 -14.39 5.24
C GLU A 329 37.09 -14.05 6.59
N ALA A 330 37.45 -12.91 7.19
CA ALA A 330 36.65 -12.29 8.24
C ALA A 330 35.25 -11.98 7.66
N ASN A 331 34.32 -12.92 7.84
CA ASN A 331 32.92 -12.83 7.45
C ASN A 331 32.24 -11.76 8.31
N SER A 332 32.57 -10.49 8.00
CA SER A 332 31.95 -9.31 8.60
C SER A 332 30.45 -9.51 8.50
N ASP A 333 29.78 -9.52 9.64
CA ASP A 333 28.34 -9.71 9.70
C ASP A 333 27.65 -8.66 8.81
N THR A 334 27.29 -9.06 7.59
CA THR A 334 26.68 -8.20 6.57
C THR A 334 25.19 -7.98 6.83
N THR A 335 24.71 -8.37 8.02
CA THR A 335 23.33 -8.09 8.44
C THR A 335 23.10 -6.58 8.38
N PRO A 336 22.14 -6.09 7.56
CA PRO A 336 21.86 -4.67 7.43
C PRO A 336 21.60 -4.07 8.81
N ARG A 337 22.02 -2.82 9.08
CA ARG A 337 21.78 -2.14 10.36
C ARG A 337 20.94 -0.87 10.18
N GLY A 338 20.16 -0.52 11.20
CA GLY A 338 19.41 0.74 11.28
C GLY A 338 18.40 0.95 10.14
N ALA A 339 18.57 2.05 9.38
CA ALA A 339 17.63 2.48 8.35
C ALA A 339 17.43 1.47 7.21
N GLN A 340 18.44 0.65 6.89
CA GLN A 340 18.32 -0.36 5.84
C GLN A 340 17.37 -1.50 6.24
N ILE A 341 17.40 -1.94 7.51
CA ILE A 341 16.43 -2.92 8.02
C ILE A 341 15.03 -2.32 7.98
N ALA A 342 14.87 -1.05 8.39
CA ALA A 342 13.56 -0.40 8.40
C ALA A 342 12.94 -0.35 6.99
N LEU A 343 13.71 0.02 5.97
CA LEU A 343 13.25 -0.01 4.57
C LEU A 343 12.91 -1.42 4.09
N ALA A 344 13.74 -2.42 4.42
CA ALA A 344 13.48 -3.81 4.07
C ALA A 344 12.23 -4.36 4.77
N ALA A 345 12.00 -3.99 6.03
CA ALA A 345 10.81 -4.36 6.79
C ALA A 345 9.54 -3.74 6.21
N VAL A 346 9.57 -2.46 5.80
CA VAL A 346 8.46 -1.81 5.11
C VAL A 346 8.17 -2.52 3.78
N HIS A 347 9.21 -2.88 3.02
CA HIS A 347 9.04 -3.62 1.78
C HIS A 347 8.43 -5.01 2.00
N ALA A 348 8.96 -5.77 2.96
CA ALA A 348 8.42 -7.08 3.35
C ALA A 348 6.95 -6.98 3.78
N ASN A 349 6.61 -5.99 4.60
CA ASN A 349 5.23 -5.77 5.05
C ASN A 349 4.30 -5.42 3.88
N ASN A 350 4.75 -4.63 2.91
CA ASN A 350 3.97 -4.34 1.71
C ASN A 350 3.73 -5.60 0.86
N VAL A 351 4.76 -6.43 0.67
CA VAL A 351 4.63 -7.71 -0.06
C VAL A 351 3.66 -8.65 0.67
N LEU A 352 3.81 -8.80 1.99
CA LEU A 352 2.93 -9.62 2.82
C LEU A 352 1.48 -9.13 2.74
N THR A 353 1.27 -7.82 2.78
CA THR A 353 -0.06 -7.21 2.59
C THR A 353 -0.65 -7.58 1.24
N GLY A 354 0.15 -7.53 0.16
CA GLY A 354 -0.31 -7.92 -1.16
C GLY A 354 -0.68 -9.41 -1.26
N ILE A 355 0.10 -10.30 -0.64
CA ILE A 355 -0.22 -11.74 -0.59
C ILE A 355 -1.53 -11.96 0.16
N CYS A 356 -1.76 -11.31 1.30
CA CYS A 356 -3.00 -11.42 2.07
C CYS A 356 -4.22 -10.88 1.29
N VAL A 357 -4.07 -9.76 0.58
CA VAL A 357 -5.13 -9.21 -0.29
C VAL A 357 -5.41 -10.17 -1.46
N GLY A 358 -4.38 -10.68 -2.13
CA GLY A 358 -4.54 -11.65 -3.22
C GLY A 358 -5.21 -12.95 -2.75
N ALA A 359 -4.82 -13.47 -1.58
CA ALA A 359 -5.44 -14.63 -0.97
C ALA A 359 -6.91 -14.36 -0.60
N GLY A 360 -7.20 -13.21 0.01
CA GLY A 360 -8.56 -12.79 0.36
C GLY A 360 -9.48 -12.63 -0.86
N LEU A 361 -8.97 -12.11 -1.98
CA LEU A 361 -9.71 -12.00 -3.24
C LEU A 361 -9.91 -13.35 -3.95
N THR A 362 -8.99 -14.29 -3.77
CA THR A 362 -9.08 -15.63 -4.39
C THR A 362 -10.05 -16.54 -3.63
N LEU A 363 -10.19 -16.37 -2.31
CA LEU A 363 -11.01 -17.23 -1.47
C LEU A 363 -12.48 -17.33 -1.94
N PRO A 364 -13.22 -16.25 -2.25
CA PRO A 364 -14.59 -16.34 -2.74
C PRO A 364 -14.70 -17.14 -4.05
N VAL A 365 -13.73 -17.00 -4.94
CA VAL A 365 -13.68 -17.73 -6.22
C VAL A 365 -13.45 -19.22 -5.97
N ALA A 366 -12.54 -19.57 -5.06
CA ALA A 366 -12.26 -20.95 -4.67
C ALA A 366 -13.48 -21.59 -3.97
N VAL A 367 -14.16 -20.86 -3.09
CA VAL A 367 -15.42 -21.31 -2.46
C VAL A 367 -16.50 -21.53 -3.51
N TRP A 368 -16.70 -20.57 -4.43
CA TRP A 368 -17.65 -20.75 -5.54
C TRP A 368 -17.33 -22.01 -6.34
N ALA A 369 -16.08 -22.25 -6.71
CA ALA A 369 -15.70 -23.45 -7.46
C ALA A 369 -15.92 -24.75 -6.67
N THR A 370 -15.71 -24.73 -5.35
CA THR A 370 -15.78 -25.91 -4.46
C THR A 370 -17.21 -26.38 -4.18
N LEU A 371 -18.15 -25.44 -4.00
CA LEU A 371 -19.52 -25.80 -3.65
C LEU A 371 -20.24 -26.48 -4.82
N MET A 372 -21.00 -27.54 -4.55
CA MET A 372 -21.88 -28.19 -5.52
C MET A 372 -23.23 -28.47 -4.86
N PRO A 373 -24.15 -27.49 -4.87
CA PRO A 373 -25.52 -27.72 -4.42
C PRO A 373 -26.18 -28.89 -5.15
N GLY A 374 -27.05 -29.64 -4.47
CA GLY A 374 -27.81 -30.75 -5.06
C GLY A 374 -27.03 -32.05 -5.34
N HIS A 375 -25.72 -32.10 -5.07
CA HIS A 375 -24.90 -33.31 -5.25
C HIS A 375 -24.72 -34.06 -3.93
N ASP A 376 -24.48 -35.38 -3.97
CA ASP A 376 -24.32 -36.26 -2.79
C ASP A 376 -23.26 -35.77 -1.79
N ARG A 377 -22.22 -35.07 -2.28
CA ARG A 377 -21.14 -34.48 -1.46
C ARG A 377 -21.25 -32.96 -1.32
N GLY A 378 -22.43 -32.38 -1.53
CA GLY A 378 -22.67 -30.94 -1.46
C GLY A 378 -22.55 -30.38 -0.03
N VAL A 379 -23.15 -31.04 0.95
CA VAL A 379 -23.06 -30.66 2.37
C VAL A 379 -21.61 -30.67 2.88
N PRO A 380 -20.81 -31.73 2.71
CA PRO A 380 -19.42 -31.72 3.16
C PRO A 380 -18.57 -30.67 2.42
N ALA A 381 -18.87 -30.35 1.16
CA ALA A 381 -18.21 -29.24 0.47
C ALA A 381 -18.56 -27.87 1.07
N ALA A 382 -19.80 -27.68 1.55
CA ALA A 382 -20.18 -26.48 2.30
C ALA A 382 -19.49 -26.40 3.66
N VAL A 383 -19.36 -27.53 4.37
CA VAL A 383 -18.59 -27.59 5.62
C VAL A 383 -17.13 -27.23 5.37
N LEU A 384 -16.50 -27.77 4.32
CA LEU A 384 -15.14 -27.43 3.94
C LEU A 384 -14.99 -25.92 3.67
N ALA A 385 -15.90 -25.32 2.90
CA ALA A 385 -15.89 -23.87 2.66
C ALA A 385 -16.05 -23.07 3.95
N GLY A 386 -16.94 -23.49 4.85
CA GLY A 386 -17.14 -22.87 6.16
C GLY A 386 -15.89 -22.94 7.05
N LEU A 387 -15.17 -24.06 7.04
CA LEU A 387 -13.88 -24.19 7.74
C LEU A 387 -12.87 -23.16 7.21
N PHE A 388 -12.78 -22.96 5.90
CA PHE A 388 -11.88 -21.97 5.31
C PHE A 388 -12.27 -20.52 5.64
N VAL A 389 -13.57 -20.22 5.73
CA VAL A 389 -14.05 -18.91 6.23
C VAL A 389 -13.58 -18.70 7.68
N VAL A 390 -13.74 -19.70 8.54
CA VAL A 390 -13.28 -19.64 9.94
C VAL A 390 -11.76 -19.47 10.01
N ILE A 391 -10.99 -20.24 9.24
CA ILE A 391 -9.52 -20.18 9.20
C ILE A 391 -9.05 -18.79 8.74
N PHE A 392 -9.68 -18.17 7.75
CA PHE A 392 -9.26 -16.84 7.28
C PHE A 392 -9.57 -15.75 8.32
N ILE A 393 -10.73 -15.82 8.98
CA ILE A 393 -11.09 -14.89 10.06
C ILE A 393 -10.12 -15.07 11.23
N SER A 394 -9.84 -16.32 11.63
CA SER A 394 -8.94 -16.62 12.74
C SER A 394 -7.49 -16.26 12.39
N ARG A 395 -7.01 -16.45 11.16
CA ARG A 395 -5.66 -16.02 10.78
C ARG A 395 -5.45 -14.52 10.85
N GLY A 396 -6.51 -13.71 10.86
CA GLY A 396 -6.41 -12.26 11.07
C GLY A 396 -5.61 -11.86 12.32
N ARG A 397 -5.68 -12.63 13.42
CA ARG A 397 -4.90 -12.38 14.67
C ARG A 397 -3.41 -12.71 14.54
N ALA A 398 -2.98 -13.47 13.54
CA ALA A 398 -1.59 -13.84 13.36
C ALA A 398 -0.75 -12.71 12.73
N PHE A 399 -1.40 -11.70 12.14
CA PHE A 399 -0.75 -10.60 11.45
C PHE A 399 -0.75 -9.32 12.29
N ALA A 400 0.39 -8.63 12.33
CA ALA A 400 0.54 -7.39 13.09
C ALA A 400 -0.08 -6.17 12.37
N ASP A 401 -0.08 -6.14 11.03
CA ASP A 401 -0.66 -5.03 10.27
C ASP A 401 -2.17 -5.22 10.07
N LYS A 402 -2.94 -4.20 10.44
CA LYS A 402 -4.40 -4.15 10.23
C LYS A 402 -4.81 -4.39 8.77
N ARG A 403 -4.00 -3.97 7.80
CA ARG A 403 -4.31 -4.14 6.36
C ARG A 403 -4.36 -5.62 5.97
N GLN A 404 -3.46 -6.43 6.52
CA GLN A 404 -3.42 -7.88 6.29
C GLN A 404 -4.62 -8.57 6.94
N ALA A 405 -4.90 -8.24 8.21
CA ALA A 405 -6.04 -8.80 8.94
C ALA A 405 -7.38 -8.44 8.27
N VAL A 406 -7.58 -7.16 7.91
CA VAL A 406 -8.81 -6.70 7.23
C VAL A 406 -8.97 -7.39 5.88
N ALA A 407 -7.89 -7.56 5.10
CA ALA A 407 -7.96 -8.26 3.82
C ALA A 407 -8.47 -9.71 3.95
N LEU A 408 -7.99 -10.45 4.95
CA LEU A 408 -8.43 -11.83 5.18
C LEU A 408 -9.87 -11.91 5.68
N VAL A 409 -10.26 -11.03 6.61
CA VAL A 409 -11.64 -10.98 7.14
C VAL A 409 -12.63 -10.57 6.05
N CYS A 410 -12.31 -9.56 5.23
CA CYS A 410 -13.13 -9.17 4.08
C CYS A 410 -13.21 -10.29 3.04
N GLY A 411 -12.10 -10.98 2.76
CA GLY A 411 -12.10 -12.16 1.88
C GLY A 411 -13.01 -13.28 2.38
N ALA A 412 -12.97 -13.58 3.68
CA ALA A 412 -13.82 -14.57 4.32
C ALA A 412 -15.31 -14.18 4.29
N ALA A 413 -15.61 -12.91 4.57
CA ALA A 413 -16.98 -12.38 4.48
C ALA A 413 -17.50 -12.46 3.03
N ALA A 414 -16.70 -12.05 2.04
CA ALA A 414 -17.05 -12.18 0.63
C ALA A 414 -17.26 -13.64 0.22
N ALA A 415 -16.44 -14.56 0.74
CA ALA A 415 -16.55 -15.99 0.44
C ALA A 415 -17.82 -16.61 1.00
N LEU A 416 -18.23 -16.22 2.21
CA LEU A 416 -19.53 -16.59 2.76
C LEU A 416 -20.68 -16.07 1.89
N CYS A 417 -20.66 -14.77 1.53
CA CYS A 417 -21.68 -14.17 0.68
C CYS A 417 -21.80 -14.90 -0.66
N VAL A 418 -20.66 -15.17 -1.33
CA VAL A 418 -20.61 -15.92 -2.59
C VAL A 418 -21.13 -17.35 -2.42
N GLY A 419 -20.82 -18.00 -1.31
CA GLY A 419 -21.35 -19.34 -0.99
C GLY A 419 -22.87 -19.33 -0.81
N VAL A 420 -23.41 -18.36 -0.07
CA VAL A 420 -24.85 -18.18 0.13
C VAL A 420 -25.55 -17.90 -1.20
N VAL A 421 -24.99 -17.00 -2.03
CA VAL A 421 -25.52 -16.72 -3.38
C VAL A 421 -25.54 -17.98 -4.22
N LYS A 422 -24.49 -18.82 -4.17
CA LYS A 422 -24.43 -20.06 -4.95
C LYS A 422 -25.56 -21.03 -4.60
N TYR A 423 -25.86 -21.20 -3.31
CA TYR A 423 -26.97 -22.03 -2.87
C TYR A 423 -28.33 -21.41 -3.20
N ALA A 424 -28.49 -20.09 -3.01
CA ALA A 424 -29.74 -19.39 -3.30
C ALA A 424 -30.11 -19.42 -4.79
N VAL A 425 -29.12 -19.27 -5.70
CA VAL A 425 -29.33 -19.31 -7.15
C VAL A 425 -29.58 -20.73 -7.67
N HIS A 426 -29.14 -21.76 -6.94
CA HIS A 426 -29.41 -23.15 -7.31
C HIS A 426 -30.85 -23.58 -6.99
N GLU A 427 -31.47 -22.97 -5.99
CA GLU A 427 -32.85 -23.27 -5.60
C GLU A 427 -33.84 -22.73 -6.65
N PRO A 428 -34.94 -23.45 -6.95
CA PRO A 428 -35.95 -22.96 -7.89
C PRO A 428 -36.53 -21.60 -7.44
N THR A 429 -36.69 -20.67 -8.38
CA THR A 429 -37.19 -19.30 -8.11
C THR A 429 -38.61 -19.26 -7.54
N SER A 430 -39.38 -20.34 -7.68
CA SER A 430 -40.71 -20.49 -7.09
C SER A 430 -40.71 -20.77 -5.58
N SER A 431 -39.56 -21.14 -5.00
CA SER A 431 -39.42 -21.47 -3.59
C SER A 431 -38.87 -20.27 -2.81
N GLY A 432 -39.68 -19.67 -1.93
CA GLY A 432 -39.25 -18.58 -1.03
C GLY A 432 -38.26 -19.02 0.06
N TYR A 433 -38.08 -20.34 0.25
CA TYR A 433 -37.24 -20.90 1.32
C TYR A 433 -35.75 -20.61 1.11
N GLY A 434 -35.25 -20.63 -0.12
CA GLY A 434 -33.85 -20.33 -0.42
C GLY A 434 -33.47 -18.90 -0.03
N LEU A 435 -34.35 -17.94 -0.31
CA LEU A 435 -34.16 -16.54 0.06
C LEU A 435 -34.21 -16.32 1.58
N LEU A 436 -35.15 -16.98 2.28
CA LEU A 436 -35.27 -16.91 3.73
C LEU A 436 -34.01 -17.42 4.44
N TRP A 437 -33.51 -18.61 4.06
CA TRP A 437 -32.29 -19.17 4.65
C TRP A 437 -31.05 -18.34 4.30
N ALA A 438 -30.95 -17.84 3.07
CA ALA A 438 -29.88 -16.94 2.68
C ALA A 438 -29.86 -15.67 3.54
N ALA A 439 -31.02 -15.03 3.71
CA ALA A 439 -31.16 -13.85 4.55
C ALA A 439 -30.81 -14.14 6.01
N LEU A 440 -31.28 -15.28 6.55
CA LEU A 440 -30.97 -15.69 7.93
C LEU A 440 -29.47 -15.90 8.16
N VAL A 441 -28.80 -16.66 7.28
CA VAL A 441 -27.35 -16.92 7.40
C VAL A 441 -26.55 -15.63 7.32
N LEU A 442 -26.91 -14.74 6.37
CA LEU A 442 -26.23 -13.43 6.22
C LEU A 442 -26.49 -12.53 7.43
N ALA A 443 -27.72 -12.49 7.96
CA ALA A 443 -28.06 -11.71 9.14
C ALA A 443 -27.33 -12.21 10.38
N VAL A 444 -27.25 -13.53 10.60
CA VAL A 444 -26.51 -14.13 11.71
C VAL A 444 -25.02 -13.83 11.59
N PHE A 445 -24.43 -13.98 10.39
CA PHE A 445 -23.01 -13.69 10.19
C PHE A 445 -22.68 -12.19 10.38
N GLY A 446 -23.48 -11.31 9.77
CA GLY A 446 -23.33 -9.86 9.93
C GLY A 446 -23.52 -9.42 11.39
N GLY A 447 -24.53 -9.96 12.06
CA GLY A 447 -24.78 -9.73 13.48
C GLY A 447 -23.63 -10.20 14.37
N ALA A 448 -23.09 -11.41 14.12
CA ALA A 448 -21.92 -11.90 14.83
C ALA A 448 -20.67 -11.02 14.59
N GLY A 449 -20.48 -10.52 13.37
CA GLY A 449 -19.42 -9.57 13.05
C GLY A 449 -19.55 -8.24 13.79
N LEU A 450 -20.76 -7.68 13.86
CA LEU A 450 -21.05 -6.46 14.63
C LEU A 450 -20.83 -6.67 16.13
N LEU A 451 -21.31 -7.78 16.68
CA LEU A 451 -21.07 -8.15 18.08
C LEU A 451 -19.58 -8.29 18.36
N ALA A 452 -18.82 -8.94 17.47
CA ALA A 452 -17.37 -9.06 17.60
C ALA A 452 -16.70 -7.67 17.55
N ALA A 453 -17.11 -6.78 16.65
CA ALA A 453 -16.57 -5.43 16.56
C ALA A 453 -16.82 -4.60 17.84
N LEU A 454 -17.96 -4.79 18.50
CA LEU A 454 -18.29 -4.11 19.75
C LEU A 454 -17.56 -4.71 20.96
N LEU A 455 -17.44 -6.04 21.02
CA LEU A 455 -16.95 -6.74 22.21
C LEU A 455 -15.43 -6.94 22.19
N VAL A 456 -14.85 -7.37 21.07
CA VAL A 456 -13.44 -7.81 21.00
C VAL A 456 -12.44 -6.70 21.37
N PRO A 457 -12.56 -5.43 20.93
CA PRO A 457 -11.56 -4.40 21.23
C PRO A 457 -11.51 -3.99 22.70
N ILE A 458 -12.65 -4.05 23.40
CA ILE A 458 -12.79 -3.59 24.78
C ILE A 458 -12.66 -4.72 25.80
N THR A 459 -12.74 -5.99 25.37
CA THR A 459 -12.68 -7.15 26.26
C THR A 459 -11.24 -7.65 26.43
N ARG A 460 -10.83 -7.82 27.68
CA ARG A 460 -9.59 -8.54 28.02
C ARG A 460 -9.90 -10.02 28.10
N PHE A 461 -9.61 -10.76 27.03
CA PHE A 461 -9.81 -12.21 27.01
C PHE A 461 -8.87 -12.93 27.98
N THR A 462 -9.41 -13.88 28.74
CA THR A 462 -8.58 -14.77 29.57
C THR A 462 -7.69 -15.64 28.69
N PRO A 463 -6.54 -16.13 29.19
CA PRO A 463 -5.67 -17.03 28.43
C PRO A 463 -6.39 -18.26 27.88
N LEU A 464 -7.37 -18.80 28.63
CA LEU A 464 -8.18 -19.93 28.19
C LEU A 464 -8.98 -19.60 26.93
N VAL A 465 -9.64 -18.45 26.85
CA VAL A 465 -10.44 -18.06 25.67
C VAL A 465 -9.54 -17.81 24.44
N ARG A 466 -8.35 -17.25 24.65
CA ARG A 466 -7.38 -17.09 23.56
C ARG A 466 -6.89 -18.44 23.05
N MET A 467 -6.59 -19.35 23.98
CA MET A 467 -6.15 -20.71 23.67
C MET A 467 -7.25 -21.50 22.95
N THR A 468 -8.51 -21.42 23.38
CA THR A 468 -9.61 -22.12 22.70
C THR A 468 -9.79 -21.63 21.26
N ALA A 469 -9.67 -20.33 21.00
CA ALA A 469 -9.70 -19.80 19.64
C ALA A 469 -8.56 -20.36 18.76
N GLU A 470 -7.36 -20.49 19.32
CA GLU A 470 -6.21 -21.11 18.62
C GLU A 470 -6.44 -22.61 18.37
N TRP A 471 -7.01 -23.34 19.32
CA TRP A 471 -7.36 -24.75 19.13
C TRP A 471 -8.44 -24.95 18.08
N VAL A 472 -9.46 -24.08 18.03
CA VAL A 472 -10.50 -24.13 16.99
C VAL A 472 -9.90 -23.93 15.60
N GLU A 473 -8.96 -22.99 15.45
CA GLU A 473 -8.23 -22.81 14.19
C GLU A 473 -7.44 -24.07 13.80
N ILE A 474 -6.66 -24.62 14.74
CA ILE A 474 -5.86 -25.83 14.49
C ILE A 474 -6.77 -27.00 14.12
N ALA A 475 -7.88 -27.20 14.84
CA ALA A 475 -8.85 -28.24 14.54
C ALA A 475 -9.48 -28.06 13.14
N ALA A 476 -9.81 -26.82 12.76
CA ALA A 476 -10.32 -26.52 11.42
C ALA A 476 -9.30 -26.86 10.32
N ILE A 477 -8.02 -26.51 10.53
CA ILE A 477 -6.92 -26.84 9.61
C ILE A 477 -6.75 -28.35 9.48
N ILE A 478 -6.72 -29.07 10.61
CA ILE A 478 -6.57 -30.54 10.64
C ILE A 478 -7.74 -31.22 9.94
N ALA A 479 -8.97 -30.74 10.13
CA ALA A 479 -10.17 -31.32 9.53
C ALA A 479 -10.30 -31.02 8.02
N ALA A 480 -9.83 -29.86 7.56
CA ALA A 480 -10.02 -29.40 6.19
C ALA A 480 -9.34 -30.33 5.15
N LEU A 481 -8.10 -30.77 5.39
CA LEU A 481 -7.35 -31.58 4.42
C LEU A 481 -7.93 -32.99 4.23
N PRO A 482 -8.20 -33.80 5.27
CA PRO A 482 -8.86 -35.08 5.13
C PRO A 482 -10.25 -34.95 4.50
N LEU A 483 -11.00 -33.91 4.86
CA LEU A 483 -12.33 -33.66 4.30
C LEU A 483 -12.25 -33.39 2.78
N ALA A 484 -11.31 -32.55 2.33
CA ALA A 484 -11.07 -32.31 0.91
C ALA A 484 -10.66 -33.58 0.15
N ALA A 485 -9.77 -34.41 0.73
CA ALA A 485 -9.36 -35.68 0.15
C ALA A 485 -10.52 -36.68 0.02
N TRP A 486 -11.40 -36.73 1.03
CA TRP A 486 -12.61 -37.56 1.01
C TRP A 486 -13.61 -37.08 -0.03
N ILE A 487 -13.90 -35.77 -0.09
CA ILE A 487 -14.80 -35.18 -1.09
C ILE A 487 -14.28 -35.43 -2.50
N GLY A 488 -12.96 -35.31 -2.73
CA GLY A 488 -12.30 -35.62 -3.99
C GLY A 488 -12.31 -37.11 -4.38
N GLY A 489 -12.68 -38.01 -3.46
CA GLY A 489 -12.70 -39.45 -3.72
C GLY A 489 -11.33 -40.12 -3.66
N LEU A 490 -10.33 -39.49 -3.04
CA LEU A 490 -8.99 -40.05 -2.91
C LEU A 490 -9.01 -41.35 -2.10
N PHE A 491 -9.72 -41.39 -0.97
CA PHE A 491 -9.82 -42.60 -0.15
C PHE A 491 -10.53 -43.75 -0.86
N THR A 492 -11.57 -43.44 -1.64
CA THR A 492 -12.25 -44.46 -2.45
C THR A 492 -11.34 -45.01 -3.54
N TRP A 493 -10.52 -44.16 -4.17
CA TRP A 493 -9.56 -44.57 -5.17
C TRP A 493 -8.42 -45.42 -4.59
N VAL A 494 -7.87 -45.03 -3.44
CA VAL A 494 -6.83 -45.82 -2.73
C VAL A 494 -7.36 -47.18 -2.33
N ARG A 495 -8.64 -47.28 -1.93
CA ARG A 495 -9.27 -48.57 -1.58
C ARG A 495 -9.50 -49.49 -2.79
N MET A 496 -9.66 -48.94 -3.98
CA MET A 496 -9.94 -49.70 -5.21
C MET A 496 -8.67 -50.08 -6.00
N ARG A 497 -7.52 -49.50 -5.65
CA ARG A 497 -6.20 -49.93 -6.12
C ARG A 497 -5.62 -50.97 -5.18
#